data_AF-A0A1B1EW08-F1
#
_entry.id   AF-A0A1B1EW08-F1
#
_cell.length_a   1.000
_cell.length_b   1.000
_cell.length_c   1.000
_cell.angle_alpha   90.00
_cell.angle_beta   90.00
_cell.angle_gamma   90.00
#
_symmetry.space_group_name_H-M   'P 1'
#
loop_
_entity.id
_entity.type
_entity.pdbx_description
1 polymer ?
#
loop_
_entity_poly.entity_id
_entity_poly.type
_entity_poly.pdbx_seq_one_letter_code
_entity_poly.pdbx_strand_id
1 'polypeptide(L)'
;MTSKPYSRSNNGVRLPLAYLYLQNDVYYFYLEGHPNHVTFIIPTKFQVLESCKPTSKKPPTIYIIFRNPVQKCLRQLSLKFERKDVSKISSDLWRRIDSNLRTRFENLYHQTIEEWRKGRLIFEFFNPLIAEAESCMYQFIKH
;
A
#
# COMPACT_ATOMS: atom_id res chain seq x y z
N MET A 1 -21.17 16.95 -25.28
CA MET A 1 -20.61 16.02 -24.27
C MET A 1 -19.28 15.49 -24.79
N THR A 2 -18.14 15.98 -24.29
CA THR A 2 -16.81 15.55 -24.76
C THR A 2 -16.04 14.94 -23.59
N SER A 3 -16.18 13.63 -23.40
CA SER A 3 -15.34 12.87 -22.48
C SER A 3 -13.91 12.85 -23.02
N LYS A 4 -13.00 13.58 -22.38
CA LYS A 4 -11.56 13.29 -22.50
C LYS A 4 -11.21 12.25 -21.44
N PRO A 5 -10.64 11.09 -21.80
CA PRO A 5 -9.88 10.37 -20.78
C PRO A 5 -8.67 9.66 -21.38
N TYR A 6 -7.55 10.33 -21.65
CA TYR A 6 -6.30 9.59 -21.93
C TYR A 6 -5.09 10.27 -21.30
N SER A 7 -4.44 9.55 -20.37
CA SER A 7 -3.12 9.90 -19.83
C SER A 7 -2.07 9.08 -20.58
N ARG A 8 -1.31 9.71 -21.48
CA ARG A 8 -0.25 9.06 -22.27
C ARG A 8 0.91 8.59 -21.36
N SER A 9 1.47 7.41 -21.59
CA SER A 9 2.80 7.02 -21.07
C SER A 9 3.88 7.82 -21.83
N ASN A 10 5.08 7.93 -21.27
CA ASN A 10 6.20 8.69 -21.83
C ASN A 10 6.61 8.23 -23.25
N ASN A 11 6.21 7.02 -23.68
CA ASN A 11 6.55 6.46 -24.99
C ASN A 11 5.36 6.42 -25.98
N GLY A 12 4.29 7.18 -25.74
CA GLY A 12 3.12 7.22 -26.63
C GLY A 12 2.23 5.97 -26.58
N VAL A 13 2.63 4.92 -25.86
CA VAL A 13 1.82 3.73 -25.61
C VAL A 13 0.69 4.06 -24.63
N ARG A 14 -0.54 3.68 -25.00
CA ARG A 14 -1.73 3.83 -24.16
C ARG A 14 -1.65 2.84 -23.01
N LEU A 15 -1.78 3.33 -21.78
CA LEU A 15 -1.83 2.45 -20.61
C LEU A 15 -3.15 1.67 -20.58
N PRO A 16 -3.11 0.39 -20.17
CA PRO A 16 -4.32 -0.42 -20.09
C PRO A 16 -5.24 0.12 -19.00
N LEU A 17 -6.55 0.01 -19.23
CA LEU A 17 -7.53 0.28 -18.19
C LEU A 17 -7.62 -0.92 -17.24
N ALA A 18 -7.37 -0.67 -15.96
CA ALA A 18 -7.56 -1.66 -14.91
C ALA A 18 -8.96 -1.59 -14.31
N TYR A 19 -9.45 -2.75 -13.85
CA TYR A 19 -10.76 -2.92 -13.25
C TYR A 19 -10.71 -3.88 -12.07
N LEU A 20 -11.70 -3.74 -11.19
CA LEU A 20 -11.96 -4.65 -10.08
C LEU A 20 -13.42 -5.08 -10.15
N TYR A 21 -13.67 -6.37 -9.92
CA TYR A 21 -15.01 -6.89 -9.69
C TYR A 21 -15.02 -7.79 -8.46
N LEU A 22 -16.18 -7.86 -7.81
CA LEU A 22 -16.40 -8.67 -6.61
C LEU A 22 -17.11 -9.96 -7.02
N GLN A 23 -16.56 -11.11 -6.59
CA GLN A 23 -17.18 -12.41 -6.76
C GLN A 23 -16.91 -13.25 -5.51
N ASN A 24 -17.96 -13.79 -4.88
CA ASN A 24 -17.87 -14.62 -3.67
C ASN A 24 -17.01 -13.97 -2.57
N ASP A 25 -17.27 -12.70 -2.26
CA ASP A 25 -16.52 -11.88 -1.29
C ASP A 25 -15.03 -11.63 -1.60
N VAL A 26 -14.57 -12.04 -2.78
CA VAL A 26 -13.19 -11.86 -3.24
C VAL A 26 -13.17 -10.85 -4.38
N TYR A 27 -12.28 -9.86 -4.28
CA TYR A 27 -12.03 -8.93 -5.37
C TYR A 27 -11.06 -9.56 -6.38
N TYR A 28 -11.37 -9.40 -7.66
CA TYR A 28 -10.53 -9.84 -8.77
C TYR A 28 -10.10 -8.64 -9.60
N PHE A 29 -8.82 -8.59 -9.92
CA PHE A 29 -8.18 -7.60 -10.77
C PHE A 29 -8.01 -8.13 -12.19
N TYR A 30 -8.33 -7.28 -13.16
CA TYR A 30 -8.06 -7.54 -14.56
C TYR A 30 -7.76 -6.25 -15.32
N LEU A 31 -7.19 -6.41 -16.52
CA LEU A 31 -6.94 -5.34 -17.47
C LEU A 31 -7.81 -5.54 -18.70
N GLU A 32 -8.32 -4.44 -19.25
CA GLU A 32 -9.05 -4.46 -20.52
C GLU A 32 -8.21 -5.13 -21.62
N GLY A 33 -8.80 -6.15 -22.27
CA GLY A 33 -8.15 -6.93 -23.31
C GLY A 33 -7.16 -8.00 -22.84
N HIS A 34 -6.93 -8.16 -21.53
CA HIS A 34 -6.09 -9.23 -20.99
C HIS A 34 -6.94 -10.45 -20.62
N PRO A 35 -6.58 -11.68 -21.03
CA PRO A 35 -7.42 -12.87 -20.84
C PRO A 35 -7.47 -13.37 -19.39
N ASN A 36 -6.44 -13.07 -18.60
CA ASN A 36 -6.32 -13.58 -17.23
C ASN A 36 -6.77 -12.55 -16.20
N HIS A 37 -7.41 -13.05 -15.15
CA HIS A 37 -7.78 -12.31 -13.94
C HIS A 37 -6.93 -12.83 -12.78
N VAL A 38 -6.61 -11.95 -11.82
CA VAL A 38 -5.85 -12.33 -10.61
C VAL A 38 -6.57 -11.83 -9.37
N THR A 39 -6.41 -12.54 -8.26
CA THR A 39 -7.03 -12.14 -7.00
C THR A 39 -6.41 -10.83 -6.48
N PHE A 40 -7.27 -9.85 -6.21
CA PHE A 40 -6.90 -8.60 -5.57
C PHE A 40 -7.01 -8.72 -4.06
N ILE A 41 -5.87 -8.97 -3.41
CA ILE A 41 -5.80 -9.15 -1.96
C ILE A 41 -5.68 -7.79 -1.27
N ILE A 42 -6.67 -7.45 -0.44
CA ILE A 42 -6.60 -6.29 0.46
C ILE A 42 -5.65 -6.66 1.61
N PRO A 43 -4.57 -5.90 1.83
CA PRO A 43 -3.59 -6.23 2.87
C PRO A 43 -4.16 -5.93 4.26
N THR A 44 -3.63 -6.62 5.27
CA THR A 44 -3.89 -6.27 6.68
C THR A 44 -3.05 -5.07 7.10
N LYS A 45 -3.43 -4.41 8.21
CA LYS A 45 -2.63 -3.30 8.77
C LYS A 45 -1.18 -3.71 9.04
N PHE A 46 -0.93 -4.92 9.54
CA PHE A 46 0.41 -5.42 9.82
C PHE A 46 1.24 -5.58 8.55
N GLN A 47 0.67 -6.16 7.49
CA GLN A 47 1.35 -6.28 6.19
C GLN A 47 1.67 -4.92 5.56
N VAL A 48 0.81 -3.91 5.78
CA VAL A 48 1.07 -2.54 5.35
C VAL A 48 2.27 -1.96 6.11
N LEU A 49 2.31 -2.12 7.44
CA LEU A 49 3.39 -1.62 8.30
C LEU A 49 4.73 -2.30 7.99
N GLU A 50 4.75 -3.61 7.78
CA GLU A 50 5.95 -4.38 7.39
C GLU A 50 6.54 -3.91 6.05
N SER A 51 5.69 -3.40 5.14
CA SER A 51 6.16 -2.84 3.86
C SER A 51 6.81 -1.46 3.99
N CYS A 52 6.70 -0.82 5.16
CA CYS A 52 7.30 0.48 5.42
C CYS A 52 8.77 0.33 5.76
N LYS A 53 9.61 1.25 5.25
CA LYS A 53 11.02 1.29 5.64
C LYS A 53 11.13 1.55 7.14
N PRO A 54 12.05 0.90 7.87
CA PRO A 54 12.26 1.12 9.31
C PRO A 54 12.49 2.60 9.67
N THR A 55 13.16 3.35 8.79
CA THR A 55 13.48 4.77 8.98
C THR A 55 12.38 5.73 8.52
N SER A 56 11.21 5.22 8.11
CA SER A 56 10.11 6.05 7.61
C SER A 56 9.65 7.02 8.70
N LYS A 57 9.61 8.32 8.38
CA LYS A 57 9.13 9.37 9.30
C LYS A 57 7.60 9.49 9.36
N LYS A 58 6.90 8.95 8.38
CA LYS A 58 5.44 9.07 8.21
C LYS A 58 4.84 7.72 7.85
N PRO A 59 3.59 7.44 8.28
CA PRO A 59 2.86 6.26 7.82
C PRO A 59 2.58 6.34 6.31
N PRO A 60 2.33 5.19 5.65
CA PRO A 60 1.95 5.17 4.25
C PRO A 60 0.59 5.84 4.05
N THR A 61 0.45 6.61 2.97
CA THR A 61 -0.83 7.22 2.61
C THR A 61 -1.80 6.15 2.09
N ILE A 62 -3.11 6.38 2.20
CA ILE A 62 -4.13 5.48 1.63
C ILE A 62 -3.85 5.12 0.15
N TYR A 63 -3.32 6.08 -0.62
CA TYR A 63 -2.93 5.86 -1.99
C TYR A 63 -1.78 4.84 -2.13
N ILE A 64 -0.76 4.90 -1.27
CA ILE A 64 0.33 3.91 -1.27
C ILE A 64 -0.21 2.53 -0.86
N ILE A 65 -1.09 2.50 0.14
CA ILE A 65 -1.74 1.27 0.62
C ILE A 65 -2.52 0.61 -0.52
N PHE A 66 -3.26 1.38 -1.33
CA PHE A 66 -4.01 0.87 -2.48
C PHE A 66 -3.12 0.50 -3.68
N ARG A 67 -2.10 1.31 -3.98
CA ARG A 67 -1.20 1.10 -5.13
C ARG A 67 -0.40 -0.20 -5.03
N ASN A 68 -0.04 -0.61 -3.81
CA ASN A 68 0.80 -1.79 -3.60
C ASN A 68 0.12 -3.10 -4.06
N PRO A 69 -1.13 -3.41 -3.67
CA PRO A 69 -1.91 -4.51 -4.23
C PRO A 69 -2.04 -4.46 -5.75
N VAL A 70 -2.30 -3.28 -6.34
CA VAL A 70 -2.37 -3.12 -7.81
C VAL A 70 -1.04 -3.52 -8.45
N GLN A 71 0.09 -3.04 -7.91
CA GLN A 71 1.42 -3.39 -8.40
C GLN A 71 1.69 -4.91 -8.30
N LYS A 72 1.20 -5.58 -7.24
CA LYS A 72 1.29 -7.04 -7.10
C LYS A 72 0.48 -7.75 -8.18
N CYS A 73 -0.76 -7.32 -8.42
CA CYS A 73 -1.63 -7.90 -9.45
C CYS A 73 -1.01 -7.77 -10.85
N LEU A 74 -0.47 -6.59 -11.18
CA LEU A 74 0.24 -6.37 -12.45
C LEU A 74 1.41 -7.34 -12.63
N ARG A 75 2.19 -7.58 -11.56
CA ARG A 75 3.28 -8.57 -11.57
C ARG A 75 2.79 -10.01 -11.74
N GLN A 76 1.67 -10.38 -11.11
CA GLN A 76 1.07 -11.71 -11.27
C GLN A 76 0.56 -11.97 -12.69
N LEU A 77 0.11 -10.92 -13.38
CA LEU A 77 -0.19 -10.98 -14.81
C LEU A 77 1.07 -10.98 -15.70
N SER A 78 2.27 -11.12 -15.12
CA SER A 78 3.56 -11.03 -15.82
C SER A 78 3.81 -9.68 -16.53
N LEU A 79 3.14 -8.61 -16.09
CA LEU A 79 3.30 -7.27 -16.64
C LEU A 79 4.22 -6.42 -15.76
N LYS A 80 5.29 -5.90 -16.37
CA LYS A 80 6.25 -5.01 -15.71
C LYS A 80 6.04 -3.58 -16.21
N PHE A 81 5.41 -2.76 -15.37
CA PHE A 81 5.23 -1.33 -15.62
C PHE A 81 6.22 -0.50 -14.81
N GLU A 82 6.64 0.63 -15.36
CA GLU A 82 7.41 1.62 -14.62
C GLU A 82 6.61 2.19 -13.45
N ARG A 83 7.31 2.72 -12.45
CA ARG A 83 6.69 3.30 -11.25
C ARG A 83 5.62 4.34 -11.60
N LYS A 84 5.89 5.20 -12.59
CA LYS A 84 4.99 6.27 -13.05
C LYS A 84 3.71 5.71 -13.66
N ASP A 85 3.82 4.64 -14.44
CA ASP A 85 2.69 4.01 -15.11
C ASP A 85 1.82 3.24 -14.12
N VAL A 86 2.42 2.51 -13.18
CA VAL A 86 1.69 1.89 -12.05
C VAL A 86 0.90 2.94 -11.27
N SER A 87 1.49 4.11 -11.03
CA SER A 87 0.78 5.21 -10.33
C SER A 87 -0.41 5.72 -11.14
N LYS A 88 -0.28 5.92 -12.46
CA LYS A 88 -1.39 6.33 -13.32
C LYS A 88 -2.52 5.30 -13.30
N ILE A 89 -2.19 4.02 -13.54
CA ILE A 89 -3.15 2.91 -13.51
C ILE A 89 -3.89 2.87 -12.16
N SER A 90 -3.15 2.99 -11.05
CA SER A 90 -3.72 2.94 -9.70
C SER A 90 -4.64 4.13 -9.43
N SER A 91 -4.27 5.34 -9.86
CA SER A 91 -5.10 6.53 -9.70
C SER A 91 -6.40 6.44 -10.50
N ASP A 92 -6.34 5.97 -11.74
CA ASP A 92 -7.52 5.82 -12.58
C ASP A 92 -8.42 4.67 -12.10
N LEU A 93 -7.84 3.60 -11.56
CA LEU A 93 -8.61 2.55 -10.90
C LEU A 93 -9.28 3.06 -9.62
N TRP A 94 -8.56 3.78 -8.76
CA TRP A 94 -9.10 4.32 -7.50
C TRP A 94 -10.33 5.19 -7.71
N ARG A 95 -10.41 5.94 -8.81
CA ARG A 95 -11.59 6.76 -9.15
C ARG A 95 -12.84 5.94 -9.50
N ARG A 96 -12.68 4.65 -9.81
CA ARG A 96 -13.73 3.77 -10.35
C ARG A 96 -14.10 2.62 -9.43
N ILE A 97 -13.38 2.42 -8.32
CA ILE A 97 -13.74 1.39 -7.35
C ILE A 97 -15.09 1.71 -6.70
N ASP A 98 -15.78 0.65 -6.26
CA ASP A 98 -17.02 0.77 -5.51
C ASP A 98 -16.81 1.40 -4.12
N SER A 99 -17.90 1.92 -3.54
CA SER A 99 -17.89 2.56 -2.23
C SER A 99 -17.45 1.60 -1.12
N ASN A 100 -17.84 0.32 -1.18
CA ASN A 100 -17.50 -0.64 -0.14
C ASN A 100 -15.98 -0.90 -0.10
N LEU A 101 -15.36 -1.09 -1.27
CA LEU A 101 -13.91 -1.24 -1.36
C LEU A 101 -13.19 0.02 -0.88
N ARG A 102 -13.69 1.20 -1.26
CA ARG A 102 -13.15 2.48 -0.79
C ARG A 102 -13.18 2.58 0.74
N THR A 103 -14.33 2.29 1.36
CA THR A 103 -14.48 2.28 2.82
C THR A 103 -13.55 1.26 3.48
N ARG A 104 -13.36 0.07 2.89
CA ARG A 104 -12.38 -0.91 3.40
C ARG A 104 -10.96 -0.34 3.43
N PHE A 105 -10.53 0.36 2.38
CA PHE A 105 -9.20 1.00 2.35
C PHE A 105 -9.08 2.21 3.29
N GLU A 106 -10.15 2.99 3.47
CA GLU A 106 -10.19 4.09 4.43
C GLU A 106 -10.06 3.56 5.86
N ASN A 107 -10.83 2.53 6.23
CA ASN A 107 -10.72 1.86 7.52
C ASN A 107 -9.31 1.29 7.74
N LEU A 108 -8.75 0.60 6.74
CA LEU A 108 -7.40 0.07 6.80
C LEU A 108 -6.36 1.18 7.01
N TYR A 109 -6.51 2.32 6.34
CA TYR A 109 -5.64 3.48 6.51
C TYR A 109 -5.71 4.03 7.94
N HIS A 110 -6.90 4.21 8.50
CA HIS A 110 -7.07 4.67 9.88
C HIS A 110 -6.46 3.70 10.89
N GLN A 111 -6.73 2.41 10.74
CA GLN A 111 -6.13 1.36 11.59
C GLN A 111 -4.60 1.33 11.49
N THR A 112 -4.06 1.51 10.28
CA THR A 112 -2.61 1.56 10.05
C THR A 112 -1.98 2.78 10.74
N ILE A 113 -2.62 3.94 10.67
CA ILE A 113 -2.13 5.16 11.35
C ILE A 113 -2.14 4.99 12.87
N GLU A 114 -3.21 4.43 13.41
CA GLU A 114 -3.34 4.20 14.84
C GLU A 114 -2.22 3.28 15.35
N GLU A 115 -2.01 2.16 14.65
CA GLU A 115 -0.96 1.19 14.99
C GLU A 115 0.45 1.78 14.81
N TRP A 116 0.69 2.54 13.74
CA TRP A 116 1.95 3.24 13.51
C TRP A 116 2.30 4.20 14.65
N ARG A 117 1.30 4.94 15.15
CA ARG A 117 1.48 5.86 16.29
C ARG A 117 1.79 5.11 17.58
N LYS A 118 1.10 4.00 17.86
CA LYS A 118 1.37 3.15 19.03
C LYS A 118 2.82 2.63 19.03
N GLY A 119 3.27 2.10 17.89
CA GLY A 119 4.66 1.62 17.75
C GLY A 119 5.70 2.72 17.98
N ARG A 120 5.44 3.95 17.52
CA ARG A 120 6.35 5.09 17.75
C ARG A 120 6.37 5.60 19.18
N LEU A 121 5.23 5.62 19.87
CA LEU A 121 5.21 5.96 21.30
C LEU A 121 6.09 4.97 22.09
N ILE A 122 6.10 3.70 21.72
CA ILE A 122 6.99 2.71 22.35
C ILE A 122 8.47 3.09 22.11
N PHE A 123 8.85 3.40 20.88
CA PHE A 123 10.23 3.80 20.56
C PHE A 123 10.65 5.15 21.17
N GLU A 124 9.76 6.15 21.21
CA GLU A 124 10.10 7.49 21.71
C GLU A 124 10.17 7.53 23.24
N PHE A 125 9.36 6.72 23.95
CA PHE A 125 9.30 6.74 25.41
C PHE A 125 10.13 5.65 26.10
N PHE A 126 10.28 4.46 25.51
CA PHE A 126 10.97 3.34 26.19
C PHE A 126 12.39 3.08 25.70
N ASN A 127 12.75 3.54 24.49
CA ASN A 127 14.11 3.37 23.99
C ASN A 127 15.19 4.11 24.83
N PRO A 128 14.91 5.28 25.45
CA PRO A 128 15.83 5.88 26.43
C PRO A 128 16.00 5.02 27.69
N LEU A 129 14.91 4.44 28.20
CA LEU A 129 14.91 3.62 29.43
C LEU A 129 15.66 2.30 29.25
N ILE A 130 15.59 1.70 28.06
CA ILE A 130 16.31 0.46 27.73
C ILE A 130 17.81 0.74 27.57
N ALA A 131 18.18 1.83 26.89
CA ALA A 131 19.58 2.22 26.74
C ALA A 131 20.24 2.60 28.09
N GLU A 132 19.50 3.25 28.98
CA GLU A 132 19.98 3.58 30.34
C GLU A 132 20.10 2.34 31.24
N ALA A 133 19.17 1.38 31.14
CA ALA A 133 19.23 0.13 31.90
C ALA A 133 20.42 -0.76 31.48
N GLU A 134 20.73 -0.83 30.18
CA GLU A 134 21.91 -1.55 29.67
C GLU A 134 23.22 -0.87 30.08
N SER A 135 23.25 0.47 30.12
CA SER A 135 24.41 1.24 30.61
C SER A 135 24.68 1.02 32.11
N CYS A 136 23.63 0.98 32.95
CA CYS A 136 23.78 0.69 34.39
C CYS A 136 24.28 -0.73 34.68
N MET A 137 23.86 -1.73 33.90
CA MET A 137 24.32 -3.11 34.06
C MET A 137 25.83 -3.28 33.82
N TYR A 138 26.42 -2.48 32.92
CA TYR A 138 27.87 -2.54 32.66
C TYR A 138 28.74 -1.85 33.72
N GLN A 139 28.17 -0.95 34.53
CA GLN A 139 28.91 -0.30 35.61
C GLN A 139 29.00 -1.16 36.88
N PHE A 140 28.03 -2.07 37.11
CA PHE A 140 28.01 -2.94 38.29
C PHE A 140 28.89 -4.21 38.17
N ILE A 141 29.41 -4.54 36.99
CA ILE A 141 30.26 -5.73 36.77
C ILE A 141 31.77 -5.38 36.88
N LYS A 142 32.11 -4.10 37.13
CA LYS A 142 33.50 -3.61 37.18
C LYS A 142 34.02 -3.23 38.58
N HIS A 143 33.40 -3.71 39.65
CA HIS A 143 33.95 -3.60 41.02
C HIS A 143 33.96 -4.94 41.73
#